data_AF-A0A962R138-F1
#
_entry.id   AF-A0A962R138-F1
#
_cell.length_a   1.000
_cell.length_b   1.000
_cell.length_c   1.000
_cell.angle_alpha   90.00
_cell.angle_beta   90.00
_cell.angle_gamma   90.00
#
_symmetry.space_group_name_H-M   'P 1'
#
loop_
_entity.id
_entity.type
_entity.pdbx_description
1 polymer ?
#
loop_
_entity_poly.entity_id
_entity_poly.type
_entity_poly.pdbx_seq_one_letter_code
_entity_poly.pdbx_strand_id
1 'polypeptide(L)'
;GVLATVRQDVLSRDGKQMSPEEEAAFKQPILDQYEHQGHPYYASARLWDDGVIDPADTRMVLGLAISASLNAPVEDTRFGVFRM
;
A
#
# COMPACT_ATOMS: atom_id res chain seq x y z
N GLY A 1 -2.94 -4.95 -16.70
CA GLY A 1 -3.34 -4.18 -15.50
C GLY A 1 -4.74 -3.66 -15.72
N VAL A 2 -5.61 -3.72 -14.72
CA VAL A 2 -7.06 -3.45 -14.87
C VAL A 2 -7.34 -2.11 -15.55
N LEU A 3 -6.61 -1.05 -15.18
CA LEU A 3 -6.76 0.28 -15.78
C LEU A 3 -6.46 0.33 -17.29
N ALA A 4 -5.47 -0.43 -17.75
CA ALA A 4 -5.14 -0.51 -19.18
C ALA A 4 -6.21 -1.31 -19.94
N THR A 5 -6.76 -2.37 -19.34
CA THR A 5 -7.88 -3.15 -19.90
C THR A 5 -9.12 -2.28 -20.06
N VAL A 6 -9.51 -1.53 -19.01
CA VAL A 6 -10.65 -0.61 -19.08
C VAL A 6 -10.44 0.44 -20.17
N ARG A 7 -9.23 0.99 -20.31
CA ARG A 7 -8.92 1.96 -21.36
C ARG A 7 -8.99 1.35 -22.76
N GLN A 8 -8.49 0.12 -22.94
CA GLN A 8 -8.56 -0.62 -24.20
C GLN A 8 -10.00 -0.94 -24.58
N ASP A 9 -10.84 -1.32 -23.62
CA ASP A 9 -12.27 -1.59 -23.85
C ASP A 9 -13.02 -0.32 -24.29
N VAL A 10 -12.69 0.84 -23.70
CA VAL A 10 -13.24 2.14 -24.12
C VAL A 10 -12.80 2.47 -25.54
N LEU A 11 -11.51 2.33 -25.88
CA LEU A 11 -11.00 2.61 -27.23
C LEU A 11 -11.57 1.67 -28.29
N SER A 12 -11.80 0.41 -27.91
CA SER A 12 -12.35 -0.60 -28.82
C SER A 12 -13.80 -0.30 -29.22
N ARG A 13 -14.57 0.43 -28.38
CA ARG A 13 -15.90 0.94 -28.74
C ARG A 13 -15.86 1.98 -29.86
N ASP A 14 -14.74 2.70 -29.99
CA ASP A 14 -14.49 3.69 -31.05
C ASP A 14 -13.72 3.08 -32.24
N GLY A 15 -13.57 1.74 -32.29
CA GLY A 15 -12.83 1.04 -33.35
C GLY A 15 -11.32 1.23 -33.30
N LYS A 16 -10.76 1.71 -32.19
CA LYS A 16 -9.33 1.96 -32.00
C LYS A 16 -8.71 0.90 -31.08
N GLN A 17 -7.43 0.61 -31.27
CA GLN A 17 -6.64 -0.20 -30.34
C GLN A 17 -5.34 0.51 -30.00
N MET A 18 -4.86 0.33 -28.77
CA MET A 18 -3.53 0.77 -28.40
C MET A 18 -2.49 -0.19 -28.97
N SER A 19 -1.40 0.35 -29.49
CA SER A 19 -0.19 -0.45 -29.71
C SER A 19 0.41 -0.89 -28.36
N PRO A 20 1.28 -1.91 -28.34
CA PRO A 20 2.02 -2.29 -27.14
C PRO A 20 2.81 -1.12 -26.52
N GLU A 21 3.38 -0.25 -27.37
CA GLU A 21 4.11 0.94 -26.95
C GLU A 21 3.20 2.00 -26.32
N GLU A 22 2.02 2.23 -26.89
CA GLU A 22 1.01 3.14 -26.34
C GLU A 22 0.47 2.62 -25.00
N GLU A 23 0.26 1.31 -24.87
CA GLU A 23 -0.17 0.70 -23.62
C GLU A 23 0.93 0.80 -22.55
N ALA A 24 2.20 0.59 -22.91
CA ALA A 24 3.33 0.76 -22.00
C ALA A 24 3.45 2.22 -21.55
N ALA A 25 3.39 3.18 -22.48
CA ALA A 25 3.43 4.60 -22.18
C ALA A 25 2.26 5.05 -21.29
N PHE A 26 1.07 4.45 -21.46
CA PHE A 26 -0.08 4.70 -20.60
C PHE A 26 0.13 4.16 -19.18
N LYS A 27 0.72 2.96 -19.03
CA LYS A 27 0.94 2.34 -17.72
C LYS A 27 2.09 2.97 -16.94
N GLN A 28 3.15 3.40 -17.62
CA GLN A 28 4.38 3.87 -16.97
C GLN A 28 4.15 4.95 -15.90
N PRO A 29 3.42 6.06 -16.14
CA PRO A 29 3.23 7.07 -15.10
C PRO A 29 2.44 6.56 -13.88
N ILE A 30 1.56 5.57 -14.07
CA ILE A 30 0.84 4.93 -12.96
C ILE A 30 1.80 4.07 -12.16
N LEU A 31 2.65 3.27 -12.82
CA LEU A 31 3.67 2.48 -12.13
C LEU A 31 4.62 3.37 -11.33
N ASP A 32 5.10 4.46 -11.94
CA ASP A 32 6.00 5.42 -11.31
C ASP A 32 5.33 6.09 -10.09
N GLN A 33 4.04 6.42 -10.21
CA GLN A 33 3.28 6.96 -9.08
C GLN A 33 3.18 5.98 -7.93
N TYR A 34 2.86 4.71 -8.21
CA TYR A 34 2.76 3.68 -7.18
C TYR A 34 4.11 3.37 -6.54
N GLU A 35 5.19 3.34 -7.32
CA GLU A 35 6.55 3.17 -6.81
C GLU A 35 6.91 4.32 -5.87
N HIS A 36 6.66 5.56 -6.30
CA HIS A 36 6.97 6.74 -5.50
C HIS A 36 6.14 6.81 -4.21
N GLN A 37 4.83 6.58 -4.29
CA GLN A 37 3.92 6.73 -3.16
C GLN A 37 3.88 5.48 -2.25
N GLY A 38 4.26 4.32 -2.78
CA GLY A 38 4.38 3.07 -2.04
C GLY A 38 5.72 2.88 -1.35
N HIS A 39 6.72 3.71 -1.67
CA HIS A 39 8.05 3.62 -1.04
C HIS A 39 7.96 3.87 0.48
N PRO A 40 8.70 3.12 1.33
CA PRO A 40 8.63 3.25 2.79
C PRO A 40 8.82 4.69 3.29
N TYR A 41 9.75 5.45 2.70
CA TYR A 41 9.96 6.86 3.05
C TYR A 41 8.79 7.78 2.72
N TYR A 42 7.97 7.45 1.71
CA TYR A 42 6.79 8.25 1.42
C TYR A 42 5.74 8.10 2.53
N ALA A 43 5.55 6.88 3.04
CA ALA A 43 4.65 6.58 4.17
C ALA A 43 5.16 7.19 5.47
N SER A 44 6.44 6.99 5.81
CA SER A 44 7.03 7.43 7.06
C SER A 44 7.12 8.97 7.16
N ALA A 45 7.37 9.67 6.04
CA ALA A 45 7.30 11.13 5.98
C ALA A 45 5.90 11.70 6.26
N ARG A 46 4.85 10.86 6.26
CA ARG A 46 3.45 11.23 6.51
C ARG A 46 2.90 10.60 7.79
N LEU A 47 3.74 9.96 8.60
CA LEU A 47 3.37 9.28 9.83
C LEU A 47 2.27 8.22 9.63
N TRP A 48 2.29 7.54 8.48
CA TRP A 48 1.45 6.37 8.29
C TRP A 48 1.99 5.15 9.06
N ASP A 49 3.27 5.21 9.41
CA ASP A 49 3.99 4.30 10.29
C ASP A 49 4.78 5.12 11.32
N ASP A 50 5.20 4.46 12.41
CA ASP A 50 6.04 5.05 13.46
C ASP A 50 7.54 5.02 13.14
N GLY A 51 7.92 4.59 11.92
CA GLY A 51 9.30 4.56 11.45
C GLY A 51 9.65 3.34 10.61
N VAL A 52 10.57 3.54 9.66
CA VAL A 52 11.24 2.45 8.92
C VAL A 52 12.42 1.94 9.75
N ILE A 53 12.49 0.63 9.94
CA ILE A 53 13.53 -0.04 10.74
C ILE A 53 14.40 -0.97 9.89
N ASP A 54 15.63 -1.24 10.35
CA ASP A 54 16.43 -2.34 9.82
C ASP A 54 15.68 -3.66 10.11
N PRO A 55 15.44 -4.53 9.10
CA PRO A 55 14.81 -5.82 9.33
C PRO A 55 15.45 -6.66 10.45
N ALA A 56 16.77 -6.55 10.65
CA ALA A 56 17.50 -7.25 11.71
C ALA A 56 17.10 -6.78 13.13
N ASP A 57 16.63 -5.53 13.27
CA ASP A 57 16.27 -4.93 14.55
C ASP A 57 14.83 -5.24 14.99
N THR A 58 14.03 -5.89 14.14
CA THR A 58 12.61 -6.20 14.40
C THR A 58 12.37 -6.80 15.79
N ARG A 59 13.21 -7.76 16.24
CA ARG A 59 13.08 -8.40 17.55
C ARG A 59 13.28 -7.40 18.70
N MET A 60 14.28 -6.54 18.59
CA MET A 60 14.61 -5.55 19.61
C MET A 60 13.49 -4.51 19.72
N VAL A 61 13.04 -3.97 18.59
CA VAL A 61 11.97 -2.97 18.53
C VAL A 61 10.68 -3.52 19.15
N LEU A 62 10.26 -4.72 18.76
CA LEU A 62 9.07 -5.37 19.36
C LEU A 62 9.24 -5.63 20.86
N GLY A 63 10.42 -6.10 21.29
CA GLY A 63 10.69 -6.35 22.70
C GLY A 63 10.54 -5.09 23.57
N LEU A 64 11.06 -3.96 23.08
CA LEU A 64 10.94 -2.67 23.75
C LEU A 64 9.50 -2.16 23.73
N ALA A 65 8.80 -2.24 22.59
CA ALA A 65 7.42 -1.80 22.45
C ALA A 65 6.46 -2.57 23.39
N ILE A 66 6.62 -3.89 23.47
CA ILE A 66 5.84 -4.73 24.40
C ILE A 66 6.18 -4.38 25.86
N SER A 67 7.47 -4.23 26.19
CA SER A 67 7.86 -3.83 27.55
C SER A 67 7.27 -2.47 27.94
N ALA A 68 7.18 -1.53 26.99
CA ALA A 68 6.56 -0.24 27.23
C ALA A 68 5.03 -0.36 27.40
N SER A 69 4.35 -1.17 26.58
CA SER A 69 2.89 -1.32 26.63
C SER A 69 2.39 -1.94 27.93
N LEU A 70 3.21 -2.78 28.59
CA LEU A 70 2.88 -3.42 29.87
C LEU A 70 2.80 -2.45 31.07
N ASN A 71 3.10 -1.16 30.88
CA ASN A 71 2.85 -0.14 31.90
C ASN A 71 1.35 0.22 32.03
N ALA A 72 0.52 -0.19 31.06
CA ALA A 72 -0.93 -0.07 31.12
C ALA A 72 -1.58 -1.44 31.41
N PRO A 73 -2.74 -1.48 32.11
CA PRO A 73 -3.48 -2.72 32.31
C PRO A 73 -4.02 -3.26 30.98
N VAL A 74 -4.08 -4.58 30.85
CA VAL A 74 -4.72 -5.24 29.70
C VAL A 74 -6.23 -5.19 29.87
N GLU A 75 -6.94 -4.63 28.88
CA GLU A 75 -8.40 -4.49 28.89
C GLU A 75 -9.12 -5.72 28.30
N ASP A 76 -10.36 -5.95 28.72
CA ASP A 76 -11.23 -6.97 28.13
C ASP A 76 -11.77 -6.53 26.75
N THR A 77 -11.63 -7.39 25.74
CA THR A 77 -12.16 -7.12 24.39
C THR A 77 -13.67 -7.34 24.31
N ARG A 78 -14.40 -6.34 23.81
CA ARG A 78 -15.83 -6.45 23.44
C ARG A 78 -16.00 -6.23 21.95
N PHE A 79 -16.46 -7.25 21.23
CA PHE A 79 -16.69 -7.15 19.79
C PHE A 79 -18.01 -6.47 19.46
N GLY A 80 -18.06 -5.85 18.26
CA GLY A 80 -19.30 -5.40 17.64
C GLY A 80 -20.10 -6.55 17.00
N VAL A 81 -21.07 -6.21 16.16
CA VAL A 81 -21.88 -7.20 15.44
C VAL A 81 -21.08 -7.80 14.28
N PHE A 82 -21.00 -9.13 14.22
CA PHE A 82 -20.47 -9.84 13.07
C PHE A 82 -21.51 -9.95 11.96
N ARG A 83 -21.15 -9.58 10.72
CA ARG A 83 -21.96 -9.85 9.52
C ARG A 83 -21.61 -11.25 8.99
N MET A 84 -22.58 -12.15 9.08
CA MET A 84 -22.50 -13.54 8.57
C MET A 84 -22.89 -13.63 7.10
#